data_AF-A0A1M5G3N3-F1
#
_entry.id   AF-A0A1M5G3N3-F1
#
_cell.length_a   1.000
_cell.length_b   1.000
_cell.length_c   1.000
_cell.angle_alpha   90.00
_cell.angle_beta   90.00
_cell.angle_gamma   90.00
#
_symmetry.space_group_name_H-M   'P 1'
#
loop_
_entity.id
_entity.type
_entity.pdbx_description
1 polymer ?
#
loop_
_entity_poly.entity_id
_entity_poly.type
_entity_poly.pdbx_seq_one_letter_code
_entity_poly.pdbx_strand_id
1 'polypeptide(L)'
;MPTIPFLILFKLLYLGSFPDQTGIIYFDENWQPVSKKEMVYYTPVPKPVGKKYLFQDYYKSGKLYFEALSNSKTERKFDGVAKFYAENGRLIESSELKNGVLNGKIHSFDETGRKKGTALYVNDKQMSSDMYYYKGDPEGSPDYDIILMSMNDELVAEIIYDGMRYGIRQETYFTAKVVESYDTNGKLIGIAKLNQADPNGNVLDYLKEHNQPVDGVVVEYLYHPMRVNKIIHLKKQK
;
A
#
# COMPACT_ATOMS: atom_id res chain seq x y z
N MET A 1 -1.88 11.45 -12.40
CA MET A 1 -2.03 10.89 -11.04
C MET A 1 -1.48 9.49 -11.08
N PRO A 2 -0.43 9.16 -10.32
CA PRO A 2 0.04 7.78 -10.26
C PRO A 2 -1.07 6.95 -9.62
N THR A 3 -1.56 5.96 -10.37
CA THR A 3 -2.46 4.94 -9.87
C THR A 3 -1.77 4.21 -8.72
N ILE A 4 -2.30 4.34 -7.51
CA ILE A 4 -1.81 3.65 -6.32
C ILE A 4 -1.95 2.13 -6.58
N PRO A 5 -0.86 1.33 -6.54
CA PRO A 5 -0.82 -0.03 -7.07
C PRO A 5 -1.38 -1.08 -6.10
N PHE A 6 -2.28 -0.68 -5.19
CA PHE A 6 -3.22 -1.67 -4.68
C PHE A 6 -4.24 -1.88 -5.76
N LEU A 7 -4.68 -3.12 -5.95
CA LEU A 7 -5.95 -3.55 -6.51
C LEU A 7 -5.79 -4.92 -7.21
N ILE A 8 -5.35 -5.94 -6.45
CA ILE A 8 -5.79 -7.30 -6.78
C ILE A 8 -7.32 -7.37 -6.56
N LEU A 9 -7.85 -6.59 -5.62
CA LEU A 9 -9.29 -6.51 -5.35
C LEU A 9 -10.15 -5.80 -6.43
N PHE A 10 -9.61 -4.92 -7.29
CA PHE A 10 -10.45 -4.32 -8.36
C PHE A 10 -10.75 -5.30 -9.48
N LYS A 11 -10.01 -6.42 -9.57
CA LYS A 11 -10.27 -7.45 -10.57
C LYS A 11 -11.40 -8.41 -10.17
N LEU A 12 -11.88 -8.40 -8.92
CA LEU A 12 -12.85 -9.40 -8.41
C LEU A 12 -14.25 -8.88 -8.12
N LEU A 13 -14.47 -7.57 -8.15
CA LEU A 13 -15.82 -6.97 -8.13
C LEU A 13 -16.65 -7.32 -9.38
N TYR A 14 -16.04 -7.93 -10.40
CA TYR A 14 -16.68 -8.37 -11.65
C TYR A 14 -16.99 -9.87 -11.75
N LEU A 15 -16.76 -10.67 -10.70
CA LEU A 15 -17.31 -12.03 -10.68
C LEU A 15 -18.72 -11.97 -10.10
N GLY A 16 -19.71 -11.91 -10.99
CA GLY A 16 -21.13 -11.88 -10.66
C GLY A 16 -21.63 -13.07 -9.83
N SER A 17 -22.94 -13.15 -9.63
CA SER A 17 -23.55 -14.34 -9.02
C SER A 17 -23.42 -15.53 -9.97
N PHE A 18 -23.20 -16.71 -9.41
CA PHE A 18 -23.27 -17.98 -10.13
C PHE A 18 -24.43 -18.80 -9.54
N PRO A 19 -25.70 -18.52 -9.93
CA PRO A 19 -26.88 -19.13 -9.31
C PRO A 19 -26.88 -20.66 -9.40
N ASP A 20 -26.28 -21.20 -10.47
CA ASP A 20 -26.35 -22.62 -10.82
C ASP A 20 -24.96 -23.30 -10.87
N GLN A 21 -24.00 -22.83 -10.05
CA GLN A 21 -22.69 -23.48 -9.99
C GLN A 21 -22.81 -24.90 -9.39
N THR A 22 -22.84 -25.89 -10.29
CA THR A 22 -22.89 -27.33 -9.94
C THR A 22 -21.52 -28.01 -10.01
N GLY A 23 -20.51 -27.33 -10.53
CA GLY A 23 -19.16 -27.87 -10.73
C GLY A 23 -18.05 -26.83 -10.63
N ILE A 24 -16.84 -27.27 -11.00
CA ILE A 24 -15.66 -26.40 -11.06
C ILE A 24 -15.77 -25.50 -12.30
N ILE A 25 -15.52 -24.20 -12.12
CA ILE A 25 -15.37 -23.23 -13.21
C ILE A 25 -13.87 -22.99 -13.42
N TYR A 26 -13.42 -22.94 -14.67
CA TYR A 26 -12.02 -22.73 -15.04
C TYR A 26 -11.88 -21.37 -15.72
N PHE A 27 -10.78 -20.67 -15.44
CA PHE A 27 -10.54 -19.31 -15.94
C PHE A 27 -9.14 -19.17 -16.54
N ASP A 28 -9.01 -18.30 -17.53
CA ASP A 28 -7.70 -17.83 -18.02
C ASP A 28 -7.08 -16.77 -17.10
N GLU A 29 -5.96 -16.17 -17.53
CA GLU A 29 -5.27 -15.10 -16.78
C GLU A 29 -6.10 -13.82 -16.59
N ASN A 30 -7.15 -13.64 -17.39
CA ASN A 30 -8.05 -12.49 -17.40
C ASN A 30 -9.38 -12.78 -16.68
N TRP A 31 -9.46 -13.88 -15.94
CA TRP A 31 -10.67 -14.34 -15.25
C TRP A 31 -11.86 -14.58 -16.19
N GLN A 32 -11.61 -14.89 -17.46
CA GLN A 32 -12.64 -15.30 -18.41
C GLN A 32 -12.83 -16.82 -18.37
N PRO A 33 -14.07 -17.34 -18.39
CA PRO A 33 -14.31 -18.78 -18.42
C PRO A 33 -13.67 -19.45 -19.63
N VAL A 34 -12.93 -20.54 -19.40
CA VAL A 34 -12.24 -21.32 -20.44
C VAL A 34 -12.37 -22.82 -20.20
N SER A 35 -11.83 -23.63 -21.11
CA SER A 35 -11.74 -25.08 -20.90
C SER A 35 -10.72 -25.44 -19.81
N LYS A 36 -10.84 -26.62 -19.20
CA LYS A 36 -9.86 -27.12 -18.21
C LYS A 36 -8.41 -27.14 -18.75
N LYS A 37 -8.24 -27.34 -20.06
CA LYS A 37 -6.92 -27.39 -20.71
C LYS A 37 -6.22 -26.02 -20.68
N GLU A 38 -7.00 -24.96 -20.86
CA GLU A 38 -6.55 -23.57 -20.97
C GLU A 38 -6.51 -22.83 -19.63
N MET A 39 -6.95 -23.48 -18.55
CA MET A 39 -7.06 -22.86 -17.24
C MET A 39 -5.71 -22.33 -16.72
N VAL A 40 -5.78 -21.14 -16.14
CA VAL A 40 -4.78 -20.52 -15.24
C VAL A 40 -5.32 -20.53 -13.80
N TYR A 41 -6.63 -20.37 -13.62
CA TYR A 41 -7.29 -20.46 -12.32
C TYR A 41 -8.51 -21.39 -12.37
N TYR A 42 -8.97 -21.83 -11.20
CA TYR A 42 -10.24 -22.54 -11.07
C TYR A 42 -10.94 -22.28 -9.74
N THR A 43 -12.27 -22.36 -9.78
CA THR A 43 -13.16 -22.15 -8.63
C THR A 43 -14.01 -23.41 -8.42
N PRO A 44 -13.79 -24.19 -7.35
CA PRO A 44 -14.71 -25.25 -6.95
C PRO A 44 -16.02 -24.69 -6.38
N VAL A 45 -17.03 -25.56 -6.24
CA VAL A 45 -18.29 -25.21 -5.58
C VAL A 45 -18.02 -24.78 -4.13
N PRO A 46 -18.58 -23.63 -3.66
CA PRO A 46 -18.42 -23.17 -2.30
C PRO A 46 -18.86 -24.20 -1.26
N LYS A 47 -18.06 -24.35 -0.19
CA LYS A 47 -18.29 -25.35 0.87
C LYS A 47 -19.01 -24.71 2.05
N PRO A 48 -20.03 -25.36 2.66
CA PRO A 48 -20.64 -24.85 3.87
C PRO A 48 -19.63 -24.89 5.04
N VAL A 49 -19.53 -23.78 5.78
CA VAL A 49 -18.71 -23.63 7.00
C VAL A 49 -19.57 -22.95 8.05
N GLY A 50 -20.09 -23.74 8.99
CA GLY A 50 -21.08 -23.26 9.95
C GLY A 50 -22.34 -22.75 9.24
N LYS A 51 -22.71 -21.48 9.48
CA LYS A 51 -23.86 -20.81 8.83
C LYS A 51 -23.49 -20.04 7.55
N LYS A 52 -22.22 -20.11 7.12
CA LYS A 52 -21.67 -19.39 5.96
C LYS A 52 -21.17 -20.37 4.90
N TYR A 53 -20.72 -19.84 3.78
CA TYR A 53 -20.10 -20.58 2.68
C TYR A 53 -18.69 -20.07 2.43
N LEU A 54 -17.72 -20.99 2.36
CA LEU A 54 -16.33 -20.72 2.03
C LEU A 54 -16.16 -20.76 0.51
N PHE A 55 -15.78 -19.61 -0.04
CA PHE A 55 -15.36 -19.44 -1.43
C PHE A 55 -13.84 -19.56 -1.47
N GLN A 56 -13.36 -20.27 -2.48
CA GLN A 56 -11.94 -20.43 -2.72
C GLN A 56 -11.70 -20.41 -4.22
N ASP A 57 -10.63 -19.75 -4.63
CA ASP A 57 -10.09 -19.84 -5.98
C ASP A 57 -8.66 -20.37 -5.91
N TYR A 58 -8.24 -21.09 -6.93
CA TYR A 58 -6.96 -21.80 -6.96
C TYR A 58 -6.22 -21.51 -8.26
N TYR A 59 -4.89 -21.48 -8.19
CA TYR A 59 -4.01 -21.55 -9.36
C TYR A 59 -4.15 -22.91 -10.05
N LYS A 60 -3.77 -22.98 -11.34
CA LYS A 60 -3.68 -24.25 -12.10
C LYS A 60 -2.84 -25.31 -11.38
N SER A 61 -1.83 -24.88 -10.63
CA SER A 61 -0.97 -25.74 -9.81
C SER A 61 -1.69 -26.40 -8.61
N GLY A 62 -2.92 -25.98 -8.30
CA GLY A 62 -3.70 -26.44 -7.16
C GLY A 62 -3.43 -25.69 -5.86
N LYS A 63 -2.58 -24.66 -5.89
CA LYS A 63 -2.32 -23.80 -4.74
C LYS A 63 -3.44 -22.77 -4.58
N LEU A 64 -3.75 -22.43 -3.34
CA LEU A 64 -4.78 -21.46 -2.99
C LEU A 64 -4.38 -20.07 -3.54
N TYR A 65 -5.30 -19.43 -4.25
CA TYR A 65 -5.16 -18.05 -4.72
C TYR A 65 -5.97 -17.08 -3.85
N PHE A 66 -7.20 -17.47 -3.52
CA PHE A 66 -8.14 -16.62 -2.81
C PHE A 66 -8.99 -17.45 -1.84
N GLU A 67 -9.36 -16.86 -0.71
CA GLU A 67 -10.44 -17.36 0.13
C GLU A 67 -11.24 -16.24 0.82
N ALA A 68 -12.53 -16.47 0.99
CA ALA A 68 -13.42 -15.61 1.77
C ALA A 68 -14.72 -16.33 2.17
N LEU A 69 -15.41 -15.80 3.17
CA LEU A 69 -16.72 -16.31 3.62
C LEU A 69 -17.86 -15.43 3.09
N SER A 70 -18.94 -16.05 2.61
CA SER A 70 -20.19 -15.39 2.23
C SER A 70 -21.37 -15.96 3.01
N ASN A 71 -22.42 -15.14 3.18
CA ASN A 71 -23.71 -15.59 3.72
C ASN A 71 -24.57 -16.32 2.67
N SER A 72 -24.14 -16.33 1.40
CA SER A 72 -24.81 -17.01 0.29
C SER A 72 -23.90 -18.03 -0.36
N LYS A 73 -24.46 -19.14 -0.86
CA LYS A 73 -23.74 -20.14 -1.66
C LYS A 73 -23.43 -19.64 -3.08
N THR A 74 -24.19 -18.67 -3.58
CA THR A 74 -24.18 -18.25 -4.99
C THR A 74 -23.70 -16.82 -5.20
N GLU A 75 -23.70 -16.00 -4.14
CA GLU A 75 -23.27 -14.61 -4.20
C GLU A 75 -21.89 -14.43 -3.57
N ARG A 76 -20.97 -13.80 -4.31
CA ARG A 76 -19.66 -13.36 -3.84
C ARG A 76 -19.74 -12.06 -3.02
N LYS A 77 -20.69 -11.99 -2.07
CA LYS A 77 -20.80 -10.90 -1.08
C LYS A 77 -20.17 -11.33 0.22
N PHE A 78 -18.89 -11.03 0.36
CA PHE A 78 -18.08 -11.55 1.46
C PHE A 78 -18.28 -10.79 2.77
N ASP A 79 -18.23 -11.51 3.89
CA ASP A 79 -18.38 -10.96 5.23
C ASP A 79 -17.33 -11.59 6.17
N GLY A 80 -16.42 -10.76 6.64
CA GLY A 80 -15.21 -11.14 7.36
C GLY A 80 -13.94 -10.77 6.58
N VAL A 81 -12.87 -11.53 6.79
CA VAL A 81 -11.58 -11.28 6.12
C VAL A 81 -11.50 -12.10 4.83
N ALA A 82 -11.28 -11.43 3.71
CA ALA A 82 -10.85 -12.04 2.46
C ALA A 82 -9.32 -12.05 2.39
N LYS A 83 -8.73 -13.09 1.79
CA LYS A 83 -7.28 -13.24 1.67
C LYS A 83 -6.87 -13.66 0.27
N PHE A 84 -5.72 -13.15 -0.16
CA PHE A 84 -5.07 -13.49 -1.40
C PHE A 84 -3.68 -14.04 -1.13
N TYR A 85 -3.30 -15.05 -1.89
CA TYR A 85 -2.03 -15.73 -1.77
C TYR A 85 -1.33 -15.76 -3.11
N ALA A 86 -0.01 -15.56 -3.10
CA ALA A 86 0.85 -15.82 -4.25
C ALA A 86 0.92 -17.32 -4.53
N GLU A 87 1.38 -17.70 -5.72
CA GLU A 87 1.59 -19.10 -6.08
C GLU A 87 2.71 -19.77 -5.25
N ASN A 88 3.52 -19.03 -4.49
CA ASN A 88 4.43 -19.63 -3.51
C ASN A 88 3.74 -19.96 -2.16
N GLY A 89 2.45 -19.62 -2.00
CA GLY A 89 1.63 -19.82 -0.80
C GLY A 89 1.69 -18.69 0.23
N ARG A 90 2.47 -17.63 -0.01
CA ARG A 90 2.54 -16.47 0.88
C ARG A 90 1.33 -15.57 0.71
N LEU A 91 0.85 -15.03 1.82
CA LEU A 91 -0.20 -14.00 1.84
C LEU A 91 0.33 -12.74 1.15
N ILE A 92 -0.40 -12.26 0.15
CA ILE A 92 -0.08 -11.02 -0.58
C ILE A 92 -1.09 -9.90 -0.30
N GLU A 93 -2.31 -10.24 0.09
CA GLU A 93 -3.32 -9.26 0.48
C GLU A 93 -4.31 -9.85 1.49
N SER A 94 -4.79 -9.03 2.42
CA SER A 94 -5.97 -9.34 3.24
C SER A 94 -6.85 -8.11 3.39
N SER A 95 -8.16 -8.29 3.28
CA SER A 95 -9.14 -7.19 3.27
C SER A 95 -10.34 -7.53 4.16
N GLU A 96 -10.72 -6.60 5.03
CA GLU A 96 -11.92 -6.72 5.87
C GLU A 96 -13.17 -6.23 5.12
N LEU A 97 -14.13 -7.14 4.92
CA LEU A 97 -15.39 -6.88 4.23
C LEU A 97 -16.60 -7.08 5.14
N LYS A 98 -17.64 -6.28 4.89
CA LYS A 98 -18.96 -6.43 5.47
C LYS A 98 -20.00 -6.48 4.35
N ASN A 99 -20.63 -7.63 4.13
CA ASN A 99 -21.59 -7.86 3.06
C ASN A 99 -21.12 -7.42 1.65
N GLY A 100 -19.84 -7.67 1.33
CA GLY A 100 -19.23 -7.35 0.04
C GLY A 100 -18.66 -5.93 -0.07
N VAL A 101 -18.81 -5.11 0.97
CA VAL A 101 -18.29 -3.74 1.04
C VAL A 101 -17.01 -3.73 1.88
N LEU A 102 -15.96 -3.03 1.42
CA LEU A 102 -14.75 -2.80 2.22
C LEU A 102 -15.09 -1.96 3.44
N ASN A 103 -14.88 -2.52 4.62
CA ASN A 103 -15.23 -1.85 5.85
C ASN A 103 -14.34 -2.36 6.98
N GLY A 104 -13.10 -1.86 6.98
CA GLY A 104 -12.04 -2.28 7.89
C GLY A 104 -10.67 -2.13 7.25
N LYS A 105 -9.72 -2.92 7.72
CA LYS A 105 -8.31 -2.83 7.29
C LYS A 105 -8.02 -3.63 6.02
N ILE A 106 -7.10 -3.08 5.22
CA ILE A 106 -6.40 -3.80 4.15
C ILE A 106 -4.92 -3.87 4.50
N HIS A 107 -4.30 -5.01 4.26
CA HIS A 107 -2.86 -5.23 4.33
C HIS A 107 -2.38 -5.84 3.02
N SER A 108 -1.25 -5.39 2.47
CA SER A 108 -0.57 -6.11 1.39
C SER A 108 0.91 -6.32 1.65
N PHE A 109 1.43 -7.33 0.97
CA PHE A 109 2.79 -7.81 1.05
C PHE A 109 3.28 -8.16 -0.35
N ASP A 110 4.59 -8.03 -0.57
CA ASP A 110 5.22 -8.60 -1.76
C ASP A 110 5.39 -10.12 -1.65
N GLU A 111 5.89 -10.75 -2.69
CA GLU A 111 6.12 -12.20 -2.72
C GLU A 111 7.16 -12.68 -1.70
N THR A 112 7.96 -11.78 -1.12
CA THR A 112 8.90 -12.09 -0.03
C THR A 112 8.25 -12.05 1.35
N GLY A 113 7.04 -11.48 1.45
CA GLY A 113 6.31 -11.24 2.69
C GLY A 113 6.60 -9.87 3.31
N ARG A 114 7.32 -9.00 2.60
CA ARG A 114 7.63 -7.64 3.06
C ARG A 114 6.41 -6.73 2.79
N LYS A 115 6.07 -5.89 3.77
CA LYS A 115 4.85 -5.07 3.78
C LYS A 115 4.87 -4.06 2.63
N LYS A 116 3.87 -4.05 1.77
CA LYS A 116 3.74 -3.07 0.67
C LYS A 116 2.78 -1.94 0.99
N GLY A 117 1.79 -2.20 1.84
CA GLY A 117 0.97 -1.13 2.38
C GLY A 117 -0.10 -1.58 3.34
N THR A 118 -0.77 -0.58 3.91
CA THR A 118 -1.94 -0.72 4.76
C THR A 118 -2.93 0.36 4.44
N ALA A 119 -4.22 0.05 4.50
CA ALA A 119 -5.27 1.04 4.37
C ALA A 119 -6.42 0.77 5.34
N LEU A 120 -7.19 1.81 5.65
CA LEU A 120 -8.43 1.72 6.42
C LEU A 120 -9.58 2.22 5.55
N TYR A 121 -10.63 1.42 5.44
CA TYR A 121 -11.84 1.74 4.70
C TYR A 121 -13.06 1.80 5.62
N VAL A 122 -13.97 2.72 5.34
CA VAL A 122 -15.30 2.79 5.96
C VAL A 122 -16.33 2.88 4.82
N ASN A 123 -17.10 1.82 4.63
CA ASN A 123 -18.09 1.71 3.55
C ASN A 123 -17.51 2.07 2.16
N ASP A 124 -16.47 1.36 1.72
CA ASP A 124 -15.71 1.58 0.47
C ASP A 124 -14.99 2.94 0.36
N LYS A 125 -15.11 3.83 1.35
CA LYS A 125 -14.34 5.08 1.40
C LYS A 125 -13.01 4.85 2.12
N GLN A 126 -11.90 5.15 1.45
CA GLN A 126 -10.57 5.13 2.05
C GLN A 126 -10.43 6.28 3.05
N MET A 127 -10.08 5.94 4.29
CA MET A 127 -9.89 6.89 5.39
C MET A 127 -8.41 7.21 5.60
N SER A 128 -7.53 6.22 5.44
CA SER A 128 -6.09 6.40 5.54
C SER A 128 -5.33 5.30 4.81
N SER A 129 -4.10 5.58 4.39
CA SER A 129 -3.18 4.55 3.88
C SER A 129 -1.72 4.84 4.20
N ASP A 130 -0.94 3.78 4.38
CA ASP A 130 0.52 3.80 4.36
C ASP A 130 0.99 2.95 3.17
N MET A 131 1.85 3.50 2.32
CA MET A 131 2.45 2.82 1.17
C MET A 131 3.96 2.72 1.37
N TYR A 132 4.55 1.55 1.10
CA TYR A 132 5.98 1.29 1.29
C TYR A 132 6.63 1.01 -0.06
N TYR A 133 7.64 1.81 -0.38
CA TYR A 133 8.46 1.65 -1.57
C TYR A 133 9.89 1.43 -1.12
N TYR A 134 10.46 0.30 -1.52
CA TYR A 134 11.76 -0.09 -1.01
C TYR A 134 12.86 0.18 -2.02
N LYS A 135 14.03 0.51 -1.49
CA LYS A 135 15.23 0.78 -2.25
C LYS A 135 15.57 -0.39 -3.18
N GLY A 136 15.74 -0.09 -4.47
CA GLY A 136 16.10 -1.07 -5.49
C GLY A 136 14.94 -1.92 -6.00
N ASP A 137 13.73 -1.80 -5.45
CA ASP A 137 12.54 -2.40 -6.06
C ASP A 137 12.19 -1.68 -7.37
N PRO A 138 11.53 -2.35 -8.33
CA PRO A 138 11.08 -1.72 -9.58
C PRO A 138 10.19 -0.49 -9.40
N GLU A 139 9.41 -0.44 -8.32
CA GLU A 139 8.52 0.67 -7.97
C GLU A 139 9.16 1.68 -7.00
N GLY A 140 10.37 1.39 -6.50
CA GLY A 140 11.06 2.17 -5.50
C GLY A 140 12.12 3.10 -6.07
N SER A 141 12.74 3.87 -5.18
CA SER A 141 13.93 4.64 -5.53
C SER A 141 15.15 3.72 -5.60
N PRO A 142 16.13 3.98 -6.49
CA PRO A 142 17.41 3.26 -6.47
C PRO A 142 18.25 3.54 -5.22
N ASP A 143 17.96 4.63 -4.50
CA ASP A 143 18.89 5.20 -3.52
C ASP A 143 18.40 5.15 -2.08
N TYR A 144 17.08 5.07 -1.86
CA TYR A 144 16.45 5.15 -0.54
C TYR A 144 15.08 4.47 -0.51
N ASP A 145 14.63 4.14 0.69
CA ASP A 145 13.28 3.66 0.98
C ASP A 145 12.31 4.84 1.22
N ILE A 146 11.03 4.67 0.90
CA ILE A 146 9.98 5.69 1.05
C ILE A 146 8.75 5.09 1.74
N ILE A 147 8.17 5.85 2.67
CA ILE A 147 6.80 5.63 3.17
C ILE A 147 5.95 6.84 2.80
N LEU A 148 4.84 6.62 2.11
CA LEU A 148 3.82 7.64 1.85
C LEU A 148 2.62 7.39 2.73
N MET A 149 2.17 8.42 3.45
CA MET A 149 1.00 8.36 4.32
C MET A 149 -0.07 9.30 3.81
N SER A 150 -1.29 8.79 3.67
CA SER A 150 -2.46 9.56 3.25
C SER A 150 -3.59 9.48 4.25
N MET A 151 -4.39 10.54 4.37
CA MET A 151 -5.64 10.59 5.11
C MET A 151 -6.71 11.24 4.26
N ASN A 152 -7.90 10.63 4.18
CA ASN A 152 -9.02 11.07 3.33
C ASN A 152 -8.57 11.42 1.89
N ASP A 153 -7.77 10.53 1.29
CA ASP A 153 -7.20 10.67 -0.06
C ASP A 153 -6.18 11.82 -0.25
N GLU A 154 -5.79 12.52 0.82
CA GLU A 154 -4.74 13.55 0.80
C GLU A 154 -3.43 13.00 1.34
N LEU A 155 -2.30 13.28 0.65
CA LEU A 155 -0.96 12.96 1.15
C LEU A 155 -0.63 13.85 2.35
N VAL A 156 -0.45 13.24 3.53
CA VAL A 156 -0.19 13.96 4.79
C VAL A 156 1.25 13.86 5.24
N ALA A 157 1.96 12.78 4.87
CA ALA A 157 3.38 12.66 5.15
C ALA A 157 4.15 11.82 4.12
N GLU A 158 5.43 12.14 3.97
CA GLU A 158 6.44 11.34 3.27
C GLU A 158 7.62 11.09 4.22
N ILE A 159 8.11 9.85 4.24
CA ILE A 159 9.29 9.48 5.02
C ILE A 159 10.30 8.84 4.08
N ILE A 160 11.46 9.49 3.92
CA ILE A 160 12.61 8.96 3.18
C ILE A 160 13.62 8.43 4.19
N TYR A 161 14.07 7.18 4.03
CA TYR A 161 15.02 6.53 4.94
C TYR A 161 15.93 5.55 4.19
N ASP A 162 16.99 5.05 4.86
CA ASP A 162 17.89 4.05 4.28
C ASP A 162 18.06 2.88 5.25
N GLY A 163 17.46 1.73 4.92
CA GLY A 163 17.53 0.50 5.70
C GLY A 163 16.64 0.49 6.93
N MET A 164 17.11 1.04 8.06
CA MET A 164 16.35 1.02 9.32
C MET A 164 15.36 2.18 9.39
N ARG A 165 14.05 1.88 9.48
CA ARG A 165 12.96 2.88 9.55
C ARG A 165 13.19 3.98 10.59
N TYR A 166 13.78 3.65 11.74
CA TYR A 166 14.02 4.60 12.84
C TYR A 166 15.48 5.08 12.91
N GLY A 167 16.29 4.79 11.90
CA GLY A 167 17.65 5.32 11.76
C GLY A 167 17.65 6.67 11.03
N ILE A 168 18.59 6.83 10.09
CA ILE A 168 18.68 8.03 9.24
C ILE A 168 17.43 8.17 8.39
N ARG A 169 16.79 9.34 8.49
CA ARG A 169 15.58 9.64 7.74
C ARG A 169 15.27 11.13 7.67
N GLN A 170 14.44 11.47 6.70
CA GLN A 170 13.77 12.74 6.57
C GLN A 170 12.27 12.49 6.58
N GLU A 171 11.54 13.22 7.41
CA GLU A 171 10.09 13.13 7.53
C GLU A 171 9.49 14.48 7.12
N THR A 172 8.64 14.47 6.10
CA THR A 172 7.92 15.66 5.62
C THR A 172 6.46 15.52 6.01
N TYR A 173 5.95 16.45 6.81
CA TYR A 173 4.55 16.53 7.22
C TYR A 173 3.87 17.69 6.48
N PHE A 174 3.11 17.38 5.43
CA PHE A 174 2.57 18.39 4.51
C PHE A 174 1.54 19.30 5.17
N THR A 175 0.63 18.76 5.99
CA THR A 175 -0.39 19.55 6.70
C THR A 175 0.23 20.45 7.77
N ALA A 176 1.19 19.93 8.53
CA ALA A 176 1.90 20.68 9.54
C ALA A 176 2.92 21.65 8.94
N LYS A 177 3.27 21.47 7.66
CA LYS A 177 4.32 22.20 6.95
C LYS A 177 5.65 22.12 7.70
N VAL A 178 6.02 20.92 8.15
CA VAL A 178 7.23 20.68 8.92
C VAL A 178 8.04 19.59 8.26
N VAL A 179 9.36 19.77 8.23
CA VAL A 179 10.31 18.70 7.90
C VAL A 179 11.20 18.43 9.10
N GLU A 180 11.25 17.17 9.50
CA GLU A 180 12.10 16.67 10.56
C GLU A 180 13.22 15.82 9.96
N SER A 181 14.41 15.93 10.53
CA SER A 181 15.62 15.28 10.02
C SER A 181 16.35 14.57 11.14
N TYR A 182 16.75 13.33 10.88
CA TYR A 182 17.31 12.42 11.87
C TYR A 182 18.65 11.84 11.41
N ASP A 183 19.61 11.71 12.34
CA ASP A 183 20.90 11.07 12.08
C ASP A 183 20.79 9.53 12.00
N THR A 184 21.92 8.85 11.76
CA THR A 184 22.00 7.38 11.65
C THR A 184 21.52 6.62 12.88
N ASN A 185 21.50 7.26 14.05
CA ASN A 185 21.00 6.66 15.30
C ASN A 185 19.53 7.01 15.57
N GLY A 186 18.87 7.70 14.64
CA GLY A 186 17.50 8.16 14.80
C GLY A 186 17.36 9.38 15.70
N LYS A 187 18.46 10.10 16.00
CA LYS A 187 18.40 11.33 16.79
C LYS A 187 17.95 12.50 15.91
N LEU A 188 16.98 13.27 16.39
CA LEU A 188 16.52 14.49 15.73
C LEU A 188 17.66 15.53 15.68
N ILE A 189 17.99 15.97 14.47
CA ILE A 189 19.09 16.91 14.18
C ILE A 189 18.64 18.16 13.42
N GLY A 190 17.40 18.20 12.94
CA GLY A 190 16.83 19.39 12.32
C GLY A 190 15.31 19.38 12.29
N ILE A 191 14.74 20.58 12.40
CA ILE A 191 13.32 20.86 12.20
C ILE A 191 13.23 22.13 11.35
N ALA A 192 12.58 22.05 10.20
CA ALA A 192 12.36 23.18 9.30
C ALA A 192 10.85 23.41 9.10
N LYS A 193 10.41 24.68 9.14
CA LYS A 193 9.02 25.06 8.84
C LYS A 193 8.89 25.57 7.40
N LEU A 194 7.95 25.00 6.66
CA LEU A 194 7.65 25.35 5.27
C LEU A 194 6.61 26.47 5.22
N ASN A 195 6.77 27.43 4.31
CA ASN A 195 5.81 28.53 4.13
C ASN A 195 4.60 28.13 3.26
N GLN A 196 4.82 27.25 2.29
CA GLN A 196 3.77 26.65 1.44
C GLN A 196 3.91 25.13 1.42
N ALA A 197 2.81 24.42 1.22
CA ALA A 197 2.83 22.98 0.97
C ALA A 197 3.29 22.79 -0.48
N ASP A 198 4.59 22.75 -0.72
CA ASP A 198 5.11 22.40 -2.04
C ASP A 198 4.83 20.91 -2.28
N PRO A 199 3.99 20.55 -3.27
CA PRO A 199 3.62 19.18 -3.56
C PRO A 199 4.77 18.34 -4.16
N ASN A 200 5.92 18.94 -4.49
CA ASN A 200 7.05 18.24 -5.13
C ASN A 200 8.11 17.71 -4.14
N GLY A 201 7.87 17.81 -2.82
CA GLY A 201 8.56 17.02 -1.80
C GLY A 201 10.03 17.39 -1.49
N ASN A 202 10.71 18.21 -2.31
CA ASN A 202 12.10 18.59 -2.03
C ASN A 202 12.21 20.01 -1.43
N VAL A 203 12.37 20.07 -0.10
CA VAL A 203 12.62 21.32 0.64
C VAL A 203 13.82 22.10 0.09
N LEU A 204 14.86 21.41 -0.42
CA LEU A 204 16.07 22.05 -0.94
C LEU A 204 15.85 22.72 -2.31
N ASP A 205 15.03 22.14 -3.17
CA ASP A 205 14.72 22.74 -4.47
C ASP A 205 13.82 23.97 -4.27
N TYR A 206 12.84 23.89 -3.35
CA TYR A 206 12.07 25.05 -2.89
C TYR A 206 12.96 26.17 -2.32
N LEU A 207 13.93 25.83 -1.46
CA LEU A 207 14.89 26.78 -0.87
C LEU A 207 15.77 27.48 -1.92
N LYS A 208 16.19 26.76 -2.96
CA LYS A 208 17.06 27.29 -4.03
C LYS A 208 16.28 28.17 -5.00
N GLU A 209 15.04 27.82 -5.32
CA GLU A 209 14.28 28.48 -6.37
C GLU A 209 13.57 29.77 -5.90
N HIS A 210 13.11 29.81 -4.65
CA HIS A 210 12.17 30.87 -4.24
C HIS A 210 12.74 31.92 -3.28
N ASN A 211 14.01 31.80 -2.86
CA ASN A 211 14.67 32.74 -1.94
C ASN A 211 13.81 33.01 -0.67
N GLN A 212 13.01 32.02 -0.24
CA GLN A 212 12.00 32.18 0.82
C GLN A 212 12.61 31.88 2.20
N PRO A 213 12.19 32.61 3.25
CA PRO A 213 12.69 32.37 4.60
C PRO A 213 12.06 31.10 5.19
N VAL A 214 12.78 29.99 5.16
CA VAL A 214 12.52 28.84 6.03
C VAL A 214 13.04 29.20 7.43
N ASP A 215 12.25 28.96 8.46
CA ASP A 215 12.68 29.11 9.86
C ASP A 215 13.05 27.73 10.42
N GLY A 216 14.21 27.64 11.06
CA GLY A 216 14.68 26.43 11.73
C GLY A 216 15.99 25.86 11.18
N VAL A 217 16.14 24.54 11.27
CA VAL A 217 17.35 23.79 10.95
C VAL A 217 17.07 22.84 9.80
N VAL A 218 17.68 23.11 8.65
CA VAL A 218 17.58 22.27 7.44
C VAL A 218 18.78 21.34 7.40
N VAL A 219 18.53 20.07 7.10
CA VAL A 219 19.57 19.05 6.92
C VAL A 219 19.57 18.60 5.47
N GLU A 220 20.72 18.73 4.83
CA GLU A 220 20.96 18.21 3.48
C GLU A 220 21.52 16.79 3.60
N TYR A 221 20.90 15.84 2.91
CA TYR A 221 21.36 14.47 2.82
C TYR A 221 22.00 14.21 1.45
N LEU A 222 23.06 13.42 1.43
CA LEU A 222 23.48 12.70 0.22
C LEU A 222 22.75 11.36 0.22
N TYR A 223 22.09 11.04 -0.88
CA TYR A 223 21.45 9.74 -1.09
C TYR A 223 22.47 8.78 -1.72
N HIS A 224 22.41 7.49 -1.37
CA HIS A 224 23.34 6.44 -1.83
C HIS A 224 24.79 6.46 -1.26
N PRO A 225 25.02 5.85 -0.08
CA PRO A 225 24.05 5.63 0.98
C PRO A 225 23.66 6.95 1.65
N MET A 226 22.48 6.97 2.29
CA MET A 226 21.98 8.16 2.97
C MET A 226 22.96 8.59 4.07
N ARG A 227 23.39 9.86 4.05
CA ARG A 227 24.26 10.46 5.07
C ARG A 227 24.06 11.96 5.15
N VAL A 228 24.29 12.53 6.33
CA VAL A 228 24.26 13.99 6.53
C VAL A 228 25.38 14.63 5.71
N ASN A 229 25.02 15.50 4.77
CA ASN A 229 25.96 16.34 4.03
C ASN A 229 26.26 17.62 4.80
N LYS A 230 25.19 18.33 5.18
CA LYS A 230 25.27 19.67 5.76
C LYS A 230 24.08 19.96 6.66
N ILE A 231 24.32 20.71 7.73
CA ILE A 231 23.29 21.28 8.59
C ILE A 231 23.31 22.80 8.44
N ILE A 232 22.15 23.39 8.16
CA ILE A 232 21.99 24.81 7.85
C ILE A 232 21.00 25.41 8.86
N HIS A 233 21.45 26.40 9.61
CA HIS A 233 20.61 27.15 10.53
C HIS A 233 20.05 28.39 9.82
N LEU A 234 18.75 28.42 9.62
CA LEU A 234 18.05 29.53 8.99
C LEU A 234 17.33 30.34 10.07
N LYS A 235 17.48 31.67 9.99
CA LYS A 235 16.73 32.60 10.83
C LYS A 235 15.77 33.36 9.92
N LYS A 236 14.53 33.52 10.38
CA LYS A 236 13.55 34.39 9.73
C LYS A 236 14.15 35.79 9.58
N GLN A 237 14.37 36.25 8.34
CA GLN A 237 14.69 37.65 8.10
C GLN A 237 13.45 38.48 8.44
N LYS A 238 13.65 39.53 9.25
CA LYS A 238 12.59 40.43 9.73
C LYS A 238 11.99 41.23 8.58
#